data_AF-A0A5R8Q6J6-F1
#
_entry.id   AF-A0A5R8Q6J6-F1
#
_cell.length_a   1.000
_cell.length_b   1.000
_cell.length_c   1.000
_cell.angle_alpha   90.00
_cell.angle_beta   90.00
_cell.angle_gamma   90.00
#
_symmetry.space_group_name_H-M   'P 1'
#
loop_
_entity.id
_entity.type
_entity.pdbx_description
1 polymer ?
#
loop_
_entity_poly.entity_id
_entity_poly.type
_entity_poly.pdbx_seq_one_letter_code
_entity_poly.pdbx_strand_id
1 'polypeptide(L)'
;MSKLEIITMKEQGMSIRAIAAELKMGRRTVSKYWNEYLETKAALMEDPGNLELQEKLVQKPVYTTTKPRLLLKYTQAIDQRLDEILADEAKKNKELGSHKQKLTALAIYEIIKSEGHDIGRSTITNYLRIKREKQSEVFIKQKYKLGNRIEFDFGEVKVWHPCEKVYARCFLESGNKLSVGTII
;
A
#
# COMPACT_ATOMS: atom_id res chain seq x y z
N MET A 1 14.63 15.90 3.58
CA MET A 1 15.75 15.21 4.27
C MET A 1 16.34 14.22 3.29
N SER A 2 17.25 14.67 2.44
CA SER A 2 17.75 13.82 1.36
C SER A 2 19.04 13.16 1.80
N LYS A 3 18.94 11.91 2.28
CA LYS A 3 20.11 11.01 2.46
C LYS A 3 20.96 10.97 1.18
N LEU A 4 20.30 11.08 0.02
CA LEU A 4 20.91 11.15 -1.31
C LEU A 4 21.78 12.41 -1.50
N GLU A 5 21.32 13.60 -1.12
CA GLU A 5 22.11 14.85 -1.25
C GLU A 5 23.46 14.75 -0.51
N ILE A 6 23.45 14.15 0.68
CA ILE A 6 24.69 13.92 1.45
C ILE A 6 25.65 12.99 0.69
N ILE A 7 25.12 11.93 0.08
CA ILE A 7 25.91 10.99 -0.72
C ILE A 7 26.48 11.71 -1.94
N THR A 8 25.67 12.46 -2.69
CA THR A 8 26.11 13.18 -3.89
C THR A 8 27.21 14.20 -3.56
N MET A 9 27.01 15.02 -2.51
CA MET A 9 28.00 16.01 -2.09
C MET A 9 29.30 15.37 -1.58
N LYS A 10 29.20 14.18 -0.96
CA LYS A 10 30.37 13.41 -0.54
C LYS A 10 31.16 12.82 -1.69
N GLU A 11 30.47 12.30 -2.71
CA GLU A 11 31.10 11.81 -3.94
C GLU A 11 31.78 12.94 -4.73
N GLN A 12 31.25 14.17 -4.63
CA GLN A 12 31.88 15.40 -5.16
C GLN A 12 33.11 15.88 -4.35
N GLY A 13 33.50 15.16 -3.29
CA GLY A 13 34.72 15.46 -2.51
C GLY A 13 34.54 16.49 -1.40
N MET A 14 33.30 16.90 -1.07
CA MET A 14 33.09 17.87 0.01
C MET A 14 33.41 17.28 1.40
N SER A 15 33.92 18.14 2.29
CA SER A 15 34.14 17.77 3.68
C SER A 15 32.80 17.63 4.44
N ILE A 16 32.78 16.80 5.49
CA ILE A 16 31.59 16.64 6.35
C ILE A 16 31.14 17.98 6.94
N ARG A 17 32.09 18.89 7.23
CA ARG A 17 31.80 20.22 7.77
C ARG A 17 31.11 21.11 6.75
N ALA A 18 31.56 21.09 5.50
CA ALA A 18 30.95 21.85 4.41
C ALA A 18 29.51 21.38 4.16
N ILE A 19 29.30 20.07 4.06
CA ILE A 19 27.96 19.47 3.87
C ILE A 19 27.02 19.82 5.03
N ALA A 20 27.52 19.76 6.27
CA ALA A 20 26.75 20.12 7.46
C ALA A 20 26.32 21.59 7.47
N ALA A 21 27.20 22.50 7.01
CA ALA A 21 26.90 23.92 6.90
C ALA A 21 25.87 24.20 5.78
N GLU A 22 26.07 23.60 4.61
CA GLU A 22 25.21 23.76 3.44
C GLU A 22 23.79 23.24 3.70
N LEU A 23 23.67 22.01 4.22
CA LEU A 23 22.38 21.36 4.50
C LEU A 23 21.77 21.78 5.86
N LYS A 24 22.44 22.65 6.63
CA LYS A 24 22.05 23.05 7.99
C LYS A 24 21.77 21.85 8.90
N MET A 25 22.65 20.85 8.86
CA MET A 25 22.52 19.59 9.57
C MET A 25 23.63 19.37 10.60
N GLY A 26 23.36 18.54 11.61
CA GLY A 26 24.38 18.11 12.54
C GLY A 26 25.46 17.24 11.85
N ARG A 27 26.74 17.58 12.04
CA ARG A 27 27.90 16.80 11.53
C ARG A 27 27.85 15.30 11.87
N ARG A 28 27.28 14.95 13.03
CA ARG A 28 27.10 13.55 13.47
C ARG A 28 26.11 12.81 12.56
N THR A 29 25.04 13.48 12.15
CA THR A 29 24.02 12.92 11.25
C THR A 29 24.59 12.69 9.85
N VAL A 30 25.37 13.65 9.33
CA VAL A 30 26.07 13.51 8.04
C VAL A 30 27.05 12.32 8.08
N SER A 31 27.85 12.22 9.15
CA SER A 31 28.79 11.11 9.33
C SER A 31 28.08 9.76 9.43
N LYS A 32 26.98 9.69 10.20
CA LYS A 32 26.16 8.49 10.35
C LYS A 32 25.64 8.01 8.99
N TYR A 33 25.02 8.87 8.20
CA TYR A 33 24.44 8.48 6.91
C TYR A 33 25.50 8.09 5.87
N TRP A 34 26.67 8.73 5.91
CA TRP A 34 27.77 8.34 5.03
C TRP A 34 28.32 6.94 5.37
N ASN A 35 28.53 6.65 6.65
CA ASN A 35 29.01 5.35 7.09
C ASN A 35 27.98 4.25 6.78
N GLU A 36 26.70 4.51 7.08
CA GLU A 36 25.61 3.59 6.76
C GLU A 36 25.55 3.30 5.25
N TYR A 37 25.73 4.31 4.40
CA TYR A 37 25.82 4.15 2.94
C TYR A 37 26.97 3.23 2.55
N LEU A 38 28.18 3.45 3.08
CA LEU A 38 29.34 2.60 2.78
C LEU A 38 29.13 1.14 3.18
N GLU A 39 28.57 0.92 4.37
CA GLU A 39 28.23 -0.43 4.85
C GLU A 39 27.21 -1.11 3.94
N THR A 40 26.10 -0.43 3.60
CA THR A 40 25.10 -0.99 2.66
C THR A 40 25.65 -1.21 1.26
N LYS A 41 26.55 -0.33 0.77
CA LYS A 41 27.18 -0.48 -0.54
C LYS A 41 28.12 -1.68 -0.58
N ALA A 42 28.90 -1.91 0.47
CA ALA A 42 29.76 -3.09 0.59
C ALA A 42 28.91 -4.37 0.62
N ALA A 43 27.84 -4.40 1.41
CA ALA A 43 26.93 -5.55 1.46
C ALA A 43 26.23 -5.84 0.12
N LEU A 44 25.85 -4.80 -0.64
CA LEU A 44 25.28 -4.95 -1.98
C LEU A 44 26.28 -5.41 -3.05
N MET A 45 27.58 -5.18 -2.83
CA MET A 45 28.61 -5.74 -3.71
C MET A 45 28.76 -7.25 -3.51
N GLU A 46 28.53 -7.75 -2.29
CA GLU A 46 28.54 -9.19 -1.97
C GLU A 46 27.26 -9.89 -2.45
N ASP A 47 26.09 -9.27 -2.25
CA ASP A 47 24.79 -9.80 -2.70
C ASP A 47 23.97 -8.73 -3.45
N PRO A 48 24.15 -8.62 -4.79
CA PRO A 48 23.46 -7.61 -5.59
C PRO A 48 21.95 -7.86 -5.73
N GLY A 49 21.47 -9.08 -5.43
CA GLY A 49 20.05 -9.45 -5.53
C GLY A 49 19.21 -9.07 -4.31
N ASN A 50 19.84 -8.56 -3.25
CA ASN A 50 19.16 -8.29 -2.00
C ASN A 50 18.28 -7.03 -2.06
N LEU A 51 16.98 -7.23 -2.30
CA LEU A 51 15.97 -6.17 -2.37
C LEU A 51 15.90 -5.32 -1.09
N GLU A 52 16.07 -5.91 0.09
CA GLU A 52 15.99 -5.17 1.36
C GLU A 52 17.12 -4.14 1.49
N LEU A 53 18.33 -4.51 1.06
CA LEU A 53 19.48 -3.60 1.05
C LEU A 53 19.31 -2.47 0.03
N GLN A 54 18.76 -2.77 -1.15
CA GLN A 54 18.45 -1.77 -2.17
C GLN A 54 17.39 -0.77 -1.66
N GLU A 55 16.35 -1.27 -1.00
CA GLU A 55 15.33 -0.43 -0.40
C GLU A 55 15.90 0.44 0.72
N LYS A 56 16.76 -0.09 1.60
CA LYS A 56 17.38 0.65 2.71
C LYS A 56 18.22 1.85 2.25
N LEU A 57 18.78 1.80 1.05
CA LEU A 57 19.49 2.94 0.46
C LEU A 57 18.56 4.09 0.08
N VAL A 58 17.39 3.77 -0.48
CA VAL A 58 16.43 4.74 -1.01
C VAL A 58 15.46 5.24 0.07
N GLN A 59 15.17 4.41 1.07
CA GLN A 59 14.22 4.73 2.13
C GLN A 59 14.64 5.97 2.93
N LYS A 60 13.63 6.76 3.28
CA LYS A 60 13.81 7.94 4.15
C LYS A 60 14.22 7.47 5.55
N PRO A 61 15.05 8.24 6.28
CA PRO A 61 15.42 7.90 7.65
C PRO A 61 14.18 7.83 8.54
N VAL A 62 14.02 6.69 9.21
CA VAL A 62 12.92 6.45 10.16
C VAL A 62 13.46 6.59 11.58
N TYR A 63 12.71 7.28 12.45
CA TYR A 63 13.04 7.35 13.87
C TYR A 63 12.89 5.97 14.51
N THR A 64 14.00 5.40 14.96
CA THR A 64 14.00 4.18 15.77
C THR A 64 13.77 4.57 17.22
N THR A 65 12.66 4.12 17.79
CA THR A 65 12.47 4.18 19.24
C THR A 65 13.03 2.88 19.83
N THR A 66 14.04 2.98 20.71
CA THR A 66 14.74 1.81 21.28
C THR A 66 13.81 0.84 22.01
N LYS A 67 12.67 1.34 22.50
CA LYS A 67 11.60 0.54 23.09
C LYS A 67 10.26 1.01 22.52
N PRO A 68 9.49 0.16 21.81
CA PRO A 68 8.13 0.50 21.43
C PRO A 68 7.29 0.68 22.70
N ARG A 69 6.33 1.61 22.67
CA ARG A 69 5.39 1.76 23.79
C ARG A 69 4.58 0.48 23.91
N LEU A 70 4.50 -0.05 25.13
CA LEU A 70 3.71 -1.25 25.42
C LEU A 70 2.23 -0.97 25.20
N LEU A 71 1.54 -1.97 24.64
CA LEU A 71 0.10 -1.97 24.48
C LEU A 71 -0.54 -2.29 25.83
N LEU A 72 -1.02 -1.26 26.54
CA LEU A 72 -1.60 -1.45 27.87
C LEU A 72 -3.02 -2.03 27.84
N LYS A 73 -3.85 -1.59 26.88
CA LYS A 73 -5.27 -1.95 26.79
C LYS A 73 -5.60 -2.95 25.68
N TYR A 74 -4.67 -3.15 24.75
CA TYR A 74 -4.86 -4.10 23.65
C TYR A 74 -4.19 -5.43 24.03
N THR A 75 -5.00 -6.39 24.46
CA THR A 75 -4.55 -7.71 24.89
C THR A 75 -4.69 -8.74 23.77
N GLN A 76 -3.99 -9.86 23.90
CA GLN A 76 -4.09 -10.98 22.94
C GLN A 76 -5.52 -11.53 22.84
N ALA A 77 -6.28 -11.50 23.93
CA ALA A 77 -7.69 -11.91 23.93
C ALA A 77 -8.55 -11.03 23.00
N ILE A 78 -8.35 -9.70 23.03
CA ILE A 78 -9.04 -8.77 22.12
C ILE A 78 -8.62 -9.04 20.68
N ASP A 79 -7.33 -9.32 20.44
CA ASP A 79 -6.80 -9.60 19.11
C ASP A 79 -7.41 -10.86 18.48
N GLN A 80 -7.49 -11.94 19.26
CA GLN A 80 -8.14 -13.19 18.88
C GLN A 80 -9.63 -12.99 18.64
N ARG A 81 -10.30 -12.26 19.53
CA ARG A 81 -11.73 -11.95 19.38
C ARG A 81 -12.01 -11.18 18.10
N LEU A 82 -11.11 -10.27 17.73
CA LEU A 82 -11.21 -9.53 16.48
C LEU A 82 -11.08 -10.44 15.25
N ASP A 83 -10.20 -11.45 15.30
CA ASP A 83 -10.04 -12.43 14.23
C ASP A 83 -11.27 -13.33 14.09
N GLU A 84 -11.87 -13.77 15.19
CA GLU A 84 -13.11 -14.55 15.18
C GLU A 84 -14.24 -13.78 14.48
N ILE A 85 -14.44 -12.51 14.85
CA ILE A 85 -15.47 -11.65 14.25
C ILE A 85 -15.22 -11.49 12.74
N LEU A 86 -13.97 -11.29 12.31
CA LEU A 86 -13.62 -11.15 10.90
C LEU A 86 -13.78 -12.47 10.13
N ALA A 87 -13.49 -13.61 10.75
CA ALA A 87 -13.68 -14.94 10.16
C ALA A 87 -15.17 -15.24 9.96
N ASP A 88 -16.01 -14.89 10.93
CA ASP A 88 -17.46 -15.01 10.82
C ASP A 88 -18.04 -14.09 9.72
N GLU A 89 -17.53 -12.87 9.59
CA GLU A 89 -17.87 -11.98 8.47
C GLU A 89 -17.50 -12.63 7.12
N ALA A 90 -16.31 -13.22 7.02
CA ALA A 90 -15.84 -13.87 5.79
C ALA A 90 -16.72 -15.08 5.42
N LYS A 91 -17.10 -15.89 6.41
CA LYS A 91 -18.00 -17.03 6.22
C LYS A 91 -19.39 -16.58 5.74
N LYS A 92 -19.99 -15.60 6.40
CA LYS A 92 -21.30 -15.02 6.01
C LYS A 92 -21.27 -14.43 4.60
N ASN A 93 -20.20 -13.74 4.24
CA ASN A 93 -20.05 -13.19 2.89
C ASN A 93 -20.00 -14.27 1.80
N LYS A 94 -19.41 -15.44 2.09
CA LYS A 94 -19.37 -16.56 1.15
C LYS A 94 -20.74 -17.19 0.92
N GLU A 95 -21.57 -17.25 1.96
CA GLU A 95 -22.90 -17.89 1.92
C GLU A 95 -23.99 -16.95 1.36
N LEU A 96 -23.98 -15.66 1.74
CA LEU A 96 -25.07 -14.71 1.48
C LEU A 96 -24.76 -13.65 0.41
N GLY A 97 -23.50 -13.51 0.01
CA GLY A 97 -23.03 -12.50 -0.95
C GLY A 97 -22.53 -11.20 -0.31
N SER A 98 -21.70 -10.46 -1.06
CA SER A 98 -20.69 -9.51 -0.59
C SER A 98 -21.17 -8.21 0.12
N HIS A 99 -22.45 -8.01 0.41
CA HIS A 99 -22.90 -6.66 0.83
C HIS A 99 -23.92 -6.59 1.95
N LYS A 100 -24.68 -7.65 2.24
CA LYS A 100 -25.89 -7.49 3.06
C LYS A 100 -25.65 -7.56 4.58
N GLN A 101 -24.46 -7.94 5.06
CA GLN A 101 -24.24 -8.25 6.48
C GLN A 101 -22.83 -7.89 7.01
N LYS A 102 -22.16 -6.85 6.48
CA LYS A 102 -20.84 -6.44 6.98
C LYS A 102 -20.96 -5.58 8.24
N LEU A 103 -20.25 -5.93 9.30
CA LEU A 103 -20.18 -5.16 10.54
C LEU A 103 -19.29 -3.92 10.33
N THR A 104 -19.84 -2.79 10.79
CA THR A 104 -19.09 -1.54 10.87
C THR A 104 -18.06 -1.61 12.00
N ALA A 105 -17.00 -0.81 11.92
CA ALA A 105 -16.01 -0.73 12.99
C ALA A 105 -16.64 -0.27 14.33
N LEU A 106 -17.73 0.51 14.26
CA LEU A 106 -18.49 0.92 15.44
C LEU A 106 -19.21 -0.28 16.08
N ALA A 107 -19.91 -1.10 15.28
CA ALA A 107 -20.59 -2.28 15.77
C ALA A 107 -19.61 -3.29 16.40
N ILE A 108 -18.46 -3.52 15.77
CA ILE A 108 -17.41 -4.39 16.33
C ILE A 108 -16.88 -3.84 17.68
N TYR A 109 -16.71 -2.52 17.77
CA TYR A 109 -16.31 -1.89 19.03
C TYR A 109 -17.38 -2.05 20.13
N GLU A 110 -18.67 -1.93 19.79
CA GLU A 110 -19.76 -2.12 20.74
C GLU A 110 -19.84 -3.56 21.25
N ILE A 111 -19.61 -4.56 20.37
CA ILE A 111 -19.51 -5.97 20.77
C ILE A 111 -18.39 -6.15 21.80
N ILE A 112 -17.17 -5.71 21.48
CA ILE A 112 -16.00 -5.86 22.36
C ILE A 112 -16.19 -5.10 23.68
N LYS A 113 -16.84 -3.94 23.64
CA LYS A 113 -17.18 -3.18 24.85
C LYS A 113 -18.23 -3.91 25.69
N SER A 114 -19.23 -4.52 25.07
CA SER A 114 -20.27 -5.29 25.76
C SER A 114 -19.72 -6.55 26.45
N GLU A 115 -18.63 -7.11 25.93
CA GLU A 115 -17.89 -8.23 26.51
C GLU A 115 -17.04 -7.81 27.74
N GLY A 116 -17.02 -6.53 28.10
CA GLY A 116 -16.37 -6.01 29.31
C GLY A 116 -14.94 -5.51 29.11
N HIS A 117 -14.46 -5.39 27.87
CA HIS A 117 -13.11 -4.89 27.59
C HIS A 117 -13.03 -3.36 27.71
N ASP A 118 -12.14 -2.86 28.57
CA ASP A 118 -11.78 -1.44 28.63
C ASP A 118 -10.77 -1.08 27.52
N ILE A 119 -11.29 -0.72 26.35
CA ILE A 119 -10.49 -0.32 25.20
C ILE A 119 -11.15 0.86 24.46
N GLY A 120 -10.32 1.74 23.89
CA GLY A 120 -10.80 2.87 23.09
C GLY A 120 -11.21 2.45 21.68
N ARG A 121 -12.28 3.07 21.16
CA ARG A 121 -12.75 2.88 19.78
C ARG A 121 -11.65 3.09 18.73
N SER A 122 -10.80 4.10 18.94
CA SER A 122 -9.68 4.42 18.03
C SER A 122 -8.69 3.27 17.92
N THR A 123 -8.39 2.61 19.03
CA THR A 123 -7.50 1.43 19.06
C THR A 123 -8.09 0.30 18.24
N ILE A 124 -9.35 -0.09 18.51
CA ILE A 124 -10.02 -1.16 17.74
C ILE A 124 -10.08 -0.82 16.25
N THR A 125 -10.46 0.42 15.91
CA THR A 125 -10.56 0.85 14.51
C THR A 125 -9.21 0.77 13.79
N ASN A 126 -8.11 1.13 14.46
CA ASN A 126 -6.76 1.03 13.88
C ASN A 126 -6.37 -0.43 13.63
N TYR A 127 -6.58 -1.30 14.62
CA TYR A 127 -6.26 -2.72 14.47
C TYR A 127 -7.14 -3.40 13.42
N LEU A 128 -8.43 -3.07 13.37
CA LEU A 128 -9.33 -3.51 12.29
C LEU A 128 -8.85 -3.05 10.93
N ARG A 129 -8.35 -1.81 10.81
CA ARG A 129 -7.81 -1.31 9.55
C ARG A 129 -6.62 -2.17 9.12
N ILE A 130 -5.65 -2.39 10.01
CA ILE A 130 -4.46 -3.20 9.74
C ILE A 130 -4.87 -4.63 9.32
N LYS A 131 -5.82 -5.26 10.04
CA LYS A 131 -6.28 -6.62 9.71
C LYS A 131 -7.08 -6.70 8.40
N ARG A 132 -7.79 -5.63 8.03
CA ARG A 132 -8.55 -5.55 6.77
C ARG A 132 -7.71 -5.06 5.60
N GLU A 133 -6.54 -4.48 5.87
CA GLU A 133 -5.62 -3.97 4.86
C GLU A 133 -5.03 -5.16 4.10
N LYS A 134 -5.66 -5.49 2.97
CA LYS A 134 -5.02 -6.31 1.96
C LYS A 134 -3.88 -5.51 1.35
N GLN A 135 -2.76 -6.17 1.04
CA GLN A 135 -1.72 -5.54 0.24
C GLN A 135 -2.34 -4.95 -1.02
N SER A 136 -2.26 -3.63 -1.17
CA SER A 136 -2.70 -2.97 -2.39
C SER A 136 -1.79 -3.44 -3.51
N GLU A 137 -2.36 -4.06 -4.54
CA GLU A 137 -1.62 -4.34 -5.76
C GLU A 137 -1.00 -3.05 -6.27
N VAL A 138 0.33 -3.04 -6.44
CA VAL A 138 1.06 -1.86 -6.90
C VAL A 138 0.75 -1.66 -8.37
N PHE A 139 -0.12 -0.69 -8.69
CA PHE A 139 -0.45 -0.34 -10.06
C PHE A 139 0.67 0.52 -10.69
N ILE A 140 1.48 -0.08 -11.55
CA ILE A 140 2.48 0.65 -12.35
C ILE A 140 1.77 1.23 -13.58
N LYS A 141 1.67 2.57 -13.66
CA LYS A 141 1.12 3.27 -14.83
C LYS A 141 2.01 3.06 -16.06
N GLN A 142 1.54 2.24 -17.00
CA GLN A 142 2.17 2.07 -18.31
C GLN A 142 1.76 3.22 -19.25
N LYS A 143 2.72 3.81 -19.97
CA LYS A 143 2.45 4.84 -21.00
C LYS A 143 2.48 4.19 -22.37
N TYR A 144 1.37 4.22 -23.08
CA TYR A 144 1.23 3.69 -24.44
C TYR A 144 1.13 4.81 -25.46
N LYS A 145 1.77 4.64 -26.63
CA LYS A 145 1.47 5.46 -27.81
C LYS A 145 0.19 4.94 -28.48
N LEU A 146 -0.46 5.79 -29.27
CA LEU A 146 -1.62 5.39 -30.07
C LEU A 146 -1.31 4.12 -30.88
N GLY A 147 -2.19 3.12 -30.80
CA GLY A 147 -2.05 1.84 -31.51
C GLY A 147 -1.21 0.77 -30.79
N ASN A 148 -0.53 1.09 -29.67
CA ASN A 148 0.25 0.10 -28.93
C ASN A 148 -0.59 -0.81 -28.02
N ARG A 149 -1.83 -0.42 -27.73
CA ARG A 149 -2.77 -1.21 -26.94
C ARG A 149 -4.16 -1.07 -27.54
N ILE A 150 -4.80 -2.21 -27.76
CA ILE A 150 -6.20 -2.31 -28.13
C ILE A 150 -6.91 -2.94 -26.94
N GLU A 151 -7.95 -2.27 -26.43
CA GLU A 151 -8.80 -2.80 -25.36
C GLU A 151 -10.10 -3.29 -25.99
N PHE A 152 -10.47 -4.52 -25.68
CA PHE A 152 -11.72 -5.14 -26.14
C PHE A 152 -12.72 -5.12 -24.99
N ASP A 153 -13.79 -4.35 -25.13
CA ASP A 153 -14.92 -4.38 -24.21
C ASP A 153 -16.09 -5.13 -24.84
N PHE A 154 -16.62 -6.12 -24.12
CA PHE A 154 -17.85 -6.80 -24.46
C PHE A 154 -18.99 -6.18 -23.66
N GLY A 155 -19.99 -5.64 -24.36
CA GLY A 155 -21.19 -5.08 -23.74
C GLY A 155 -22.42 -5.91 -24.10
N GLU A 156 -23.15 -6.39 -23.10
CA GLU A 156 -24.49 -6.94 -23.31
C GLU A 156 -25.50 -5.80 -23.28
N VAL A 157 -26.23 -5.59 -24.38
CA VAL A 157 -27.33 -4.62 -24.41
C VAL A 157 -28.64 -5.40 -24.33
N LYS A 158 -29.39 -5.18 -23.25
CA LYS A 158 -30.72 -5.77 -23.10
C LYS A 158 -31.74 -4.94 -23.89
N VAL A 159 -32.02 -5.38 -25.11
CA VAL A 159 -33.02 -4.75 -25.99
C VAL A 159 -34.40 -5.31 -25.65
N TRP A 160 -35.41 -4.46 -25.54
CA TRP A 160 -36.82 -4.87 -25.38
C TRP A 160 -37.42 -5.15 -26.76
N HIS A 161 -37.05 -6.29 -27.36
CA HIS A 161 -37.71 -6.84 -28.54
C HIS A 161 -38.10 -8.29 -28.22
N PRO A 162 -39.24 -8.84 -28.70
CA PRO A 162 -39.59 -10.21 -28.41
C PRO A 162 -38.54 -11.14 -29.03
N CYS A 163 -37.80 -11.82 -28.15
CA CYS A 163 -37.14 -13.11 -28.40
C CYS A 163 -35.69 -13.18 -28.93
N GLU A 164 -34.92 -12.10 -29.08
CA GLU A 164 -33.49 -12.22 -29.47
C GLU A 164 -32.52 -11.43 -28.59
N LYS A 165 -31.39 -12.07 -28.22
CA LYS A 165 -30.26 -11.42 -27.55
C LYS A 165 -29.31 -10.90 -28.62
N VAL A 166 -29.14 -9.58 -28.69
CA VAL A 166 -28.19 -8.94 -29.61
C VAL A 166 -26.88 -8.66 -28.86
N TYR A 167 -25.76 -9.06 -29.44
CA TYR A 167 -24.41 -8.77 -28.91
C TYR A 167 -23.82 -7.60 -29.68
N ALA A 168 -23.45 -6.52 -28.98
CA ALA A 168 -22.75 -5.39 -29.58
C ALA A 168 -21.25 -5.49 -29.28
N ARG A 169 -20.42 -5.19 -30.29
CA ARG A 169 -18.96 -5.10 -30.13
C ARG A 169 -18.52 -3.66 -30.38
N CYS A 170 -17.93 -3.04 -29.35
CA CYS A 170 -17.39 -1.70 -29.44
C CYS A 170 -15.86 -1.78 -29.46
N PHE A 171 -15.24 -0.98 -30.34
CA PHE A 171 -13.79 -0.85 -30.40
C PHE A 171 -13.38 0.48 -29.79
N LEU A 172 -12.47 0.44 -28.83
CA LEU A 172 -11.86 1.61 -28.24
C LEU A 172 -10.36 1.55 -28.55
N GLU A 173 -9.92 2.43 -29.44
CA GLU A 173 -8.49 2.68 -29.62
C GLU A 173 -8.01 3.66 -28.55
N SER A 174 -6.75 3.50 -28.13
CA SER A 174 -6.12 4.30 -27.08
C SER A 174 -6.03 5.79 -27.47
N GLY A 175 -7.12 6.52 -27.27
CA GLY A 175 -7.28 7.95 -27.56
C GLY A 175 -8.67 8.29 -28.09
N ASN A 176 -9.61 8.65 -27.20
CA ASN A 176 -10.88 9.41 -27.37
C ASN A 176 -11.60 9.49 -28.74
N LYS A 177 -11.48 8.50 -29.63
CA LYS A 177 -12.29 8.40 -30.85
C LYS A 177 -12.91 7.02 -30.91
N LEU A 178 -14.21 6.98 -30.63
CA LEU A 178 -15.09 5.86 -30.89
C LEU A 178 -15.25 5.71 -32.41
N SER A 179 -14.76 4.61 -32.98
CA SER A 179 -15.20 4.14 -34.29
C SER A 179 -16.19 3.01 -34.08
N VAL A 180 -17.46 3.27 -34.37
CA VAL A 180 -18.52 2.26 -34.30
C VAL A 180 -18.61 1.60 -35.68
N GLY A 181 -18.21 0.33 -35.76
CA GLY A 181 -18.37 -0.49 -36.95
C GLY A 181 -19.43 -1.56 -36.70
N THR A 182 -20.53 -1.52 -37.45
CA THR A 182 -21.54 -2.58 -37.47
C THR A 182 -21.11 -3.65 -38.46
N ILE A 183 -21.00 -4.90 -38.01
CA ILE A 183 -20.92 -6.08 -38.90
C ILE A 183 -22.25 -6.81 -38.74
N ILE A 184 -22.96 -6.98 -39.85
CA ILE A 184 -24.19 -7.77 -39.98
C ILE A 184 -23.82 -9.26 -39.92
#